data_AF-A0A2T7F3D2-F1
#
_entry.id   AF-A0A2T7F3D2-F1
#
_cell.length_a   1.000
_cell.length_b   1.000
_cell.length_c   1.000
_cell.angle_alpha   90.00
_cell.angle_beta   90.00
_cell.angle_gamma   90.00
#
_symmetry.space_group_name_H-M   'P 1'
#
loop_
_entity.id
_entity.type
_entity.pdbx_description
1 polymer ?
#
loop_
_entity_poly.entity_id
_entity_poly.type
_entity_poly.pdbx_seq_one_letter_code
_entity_poly.pdbx_strand_id
1 'polypeptide(L)'
;MKFGKSLNNQIVETLPEWRDKFLSYKDLKKRLKQIGAGDVDGERRSKRLRVGGGGSPPAMTAEEAGFVALLDAELDKFNAFFLEKEEEYVIRQKELQDRAVSAAETGSAEELLRVRKEIVDFHGEMVLLENYSALNYTGLVKILKKYDKRTGALIRLPFIQNVMLEPFFTTDLLYKLVKECEAMLEQLLPRSQPPAPPSDDGREDSDGDDKPVDAAGSSLANGGGEALELEEIEDMESTYMKSTVAALRSLREIRSGSSTVSAFSLPPLHGANGHAEEPEQEG
;
A
#
# COMPACT_ATOMS: atom_id res chain seq x y z
N MET A 1 -14.65 -12.12 15.51
CA MET A 1 -14.71 -11.50 14.15
C MET A 1 -14.57 -12.55 13.04
N LYS A 2 -15.25 -12.35 11.91
CA LYS A 2 -15.18 -13.21 10.71
C LYS A 2 -14.10 -12.71 9.73
N PHE A 3 -12.82 -12.69 10.15
CA PHE A 3 -11.69 -12.19 9.34
C PHE A 3 -11.70 -12.74 7.90
N GLY A 4 -11.86 -14.05 7.72
CA GLY A 4 -11.88 -14.64 6.37
C GLY A 4 -13.05 -14.20 5.46
N LYS A 5 -14.13 -13.61 5.99
CA LYS A 5 -15.17 -12.97 5.17
C LYS A 5 -14.76 -11.56 4.79
N SER A 6 -14.27 -10.79 5.76
CA SER A 6 -13.77 -9.43 5.54
C SER A 6 -12.62 -9.42 4.52
N LEU A 7 -11.63 -10.32 4.67
CA LEU A 7 -10.54 -10.48 3.70
C LEU A 7 -11.07 -10.78 2.29
N ASN A 8 -12.00 -11.73 2.14
CA ASN A 8 -12.55 -12.08 0.84
C ASN A 8 -13.34 -10.93 0.20
N ASN A 9 -14.08 -10.15 1.00
CA ASN A 9 -14.82 -9.00 0.48
C ASN A 9 -13.86 -7.92 -0.01
N GLN A 10 -12.83 -7.60 0.79
CA GLN A 10 -11.82 -6.62 0.41
C GLN A 10 -11.10 -7.02 -0.89
N ILE A 11 -10.68 -8.29 -1.01
CA ILE A 11 -10.04 -8.80 -2.24
C ILE A 11 -10.96 -8.59 -3.47
N VAL A 12 -12.25 -8.90 -3.34
CA VAL A 12 -13.22 -8.74 -4.44
C VAL A 12 -13.43 -7.26 -4.79
N GLU A 13 -13.41 -6.38 -3.80
CA GLU A 13 -13.67 -4.95 -3.99
C GLU A 13 -12.47 -4.20 -4.55
N THR A 14 -11.24 -4.54 -4.13
CA THR A 14 -10.06 -3.76 -4.48
C THR A 14 -9.19 -4.41 -5.54
N LEU A 15 -9.12 -5.76 -5.56
CA LEU A 15 -8.10 -6.51 -6.31
C LEU A 15 -8.64 -7.85 -6.86
N PRO A 16 -9.62 -7.81 -7.80
CA PRO A 16 -10.22 -9.03 -8.33
C PRO A 16 -9.20 -9.97 -9.00
N GLU A 17 -8.22 -9.38 -9.70
CA GLU A 17 -7.22 -10.09 -10.48
C GLU A 17 -6.20 -10.85 -9.62
N TRP A 18 -5.92 -10.37 -8.41
CA TRP A 18 -4.91 -10.98 -7.52
C TRP A 18 -5.53 -11.99 -6.56
N ARG A 19 -6.81 -12.32 -6.73
CA ARG A 19 -7.61 -13.07 -5.76
C ARG A 19 -7.03 -14.45 -5.42
N ASP A 20 -6.50 -15.15 -6.41
CA ASP A 20 -5.86 -16.47 -6.28
C ASP A 20 -4.47 -16.38 -5.61
N LYS A 21 -3.84 -15.22 -5.66
CA LYS A 21 -2.53 -14.94 -5.05
C LYS A 21 -2.61 -14.68 -3.56
N PHE A 22 -3.79 -14.39 -3.01
CA PHE A 22 -3.97 -14.20 -1.57
C PHE A 22 -4.00 -15.52 -0.79
N LEU A 23 -3.81 -15.41 0.53
CA LEU A 23 -3.84 -16.53 1.47
C LEU A 23 -5.13 -17.36 1.33
N SER A 24 -4.97 -18.67 1.10
CA SER A 24 -6.05 -19.65 1.05
C SER A 24 -6.59 -19.96 2.46
N TYR A 25 -7.07 -18.94 3.16
CA TYR A 25 -7.44 -18.99 4.58
C TYR A 25 -8.53 -20.04 4.87
N LYS A 26 -9.39 -20.33 3.88
CA LYS A 26 -10.43 -21.36 4.00
C LYS A 26 -9.82 -22.77 4.04
N ASP A 27 -8.84 -23.06 3.21
CA ASP A 27 -8.22 -24.38 3.11
C ASP A 27 -7.31 -24.65 4.29
N LEU A 28 -6.52 -23.66 4.73
CA LEU A 28 -5.75 -23.75 5.97
C LEU A 28 -6.66 -23.99 7.18
N LYS A 29 -7.82 -23.32 7.25
CA LYS A 29 -8.81 -23.59 8.30
C LYS A 29 -9.39 -25.00 8.22
N LYS A 30 -9.60 -25.54 7.01
CA LYS A 30 -10.10 -26.91 6.80
C LYS A 30 -9.06 -27.92 7.27
N ARG A 31 -7.78 -27.74 6.89
CA ARG A 31 -6.67 -28.57 7.36
C ARG A 31 -6.52 -28.53 8.88
N LEU A 32 -6.58 -27.33 9.47
CA LEU A 32 -6.50 -27.16 10.91
C LEU A 32 -7.66 -27.84 11.69
N LYS A 33 -8.82 -28.07 11.06
CA LYS A 33 -9.90 -28.86 11.70
C LYS A 33 -9.57 -30.35 11.80
N GLN A 34 -8.69 -30.86 10.95
CA GLN A 34 -8.26 -32.26 10.98
C GLN A 34 -7.26 -32.51 12.13
N ILE A 35 -6.47 -31.50 12.51
CA ILE A 35 -5.47 -31.55 13.59
C ILE A 35 -6.14 -31.50 14.98
N GLY A 36 -6.88 -32.54 15.35
CA GLY A 36 -7.57 -32.63 16.64
C GLY A 36 -8.99 -33.19 16.56
N ALA A 37 -9.50 -33.51 15.36
CA ALA A 37 -10.71 -34.31 15.22
C ALA A 37 -10.50 -35.78 15.66
N GLY A 38 -9.24 -36.23 15.76
CA GLY A 38 -8.89 -37.54 16.29
C GLY A 38 -8.77 -37.62 17.81
N ASP A 39 -8.93 -36.51 18.54
CA ASP A 39 -8.74 -36.45 20.00
C ASP A 39 -10.09 -36.13 20.67
N VAL A 40 -11.00 -37.09 20.66
CA VAL A 40 -12.24 -37.06 21.47
C VAL A 40 -11.93 -37.28 22.97
N ASP A 41 -10.65 -37.44 23.34
CA ASP A 41 -10.19 -37.66 24.72
C ASP A 41 -9.38 -36.46 25.24
N GLY A 42 -9.95 -35.27 25.10
CA GLY A 42 -9.36 -33.98 25.52
C GLY A 42 -9.00 -33.87 27.01
N GLU A 43 -9.35 -34.86 27.84
CA GLU A 43 -8.94 -34.93 29.24
C GLU A 43 -7.54 -35.54 29.46
N ARG A 44 -6.99 -36.30 28.50
CA ARG A 44 -5.70 -36.99 28.70
C ARG A 44 -4.46 -36.16 28.38
N ARG A 45 -4.51 -35.21 27.44
CA ARG A 45 -3.32 -34.42 27.07
C ARG A 45 -2.93 -33.39 28.14
N SER A 46 -3.89 -32.76 28.80
CA SER A 46 -3.63 -31.86 29.94
C SER A 46 -3.10 -32.58 31.18
N LYS A 47 -3.38 -33.88 31.34
CA LYS A 47 -2.89 -34.70 32.46
C LYS A 47 -1.46 -35.23 32.27
N ARG A 48 -1.03 -35.46 31.01
CA ARG A 48 0.36 -35.91 30.71
C ARG A 48 1.42 -34.83 30.93
N LEU A 49 1.07 -33.54 30.93
CA LEU A 49 1.99 -32.44 31.25
C LEU A 49 2.29 -32.31 32.76
N ARG A 50 1.56 -33.00 33.65
CA ARG A 50 1.76 -32.92 35.10
C ARG A 50 2.56 -34.07 35.71
N VAL A 51 2.93 -35.09 34.93
CA VAL A 51 3.75 -36.21 35.42
C VAL A 51 5.10 -36.12 34.71
N GLY A 52 6.13 -35.81 35.49
CA GLY A 52 7.45 -35.43 34.99
C GLY A 52 8.22 -36.53 34.26
N GLY A 53 9.36 -36.11 33.71
CA GLY A 53 10.41 -36.99 33.18
C GLY A 53 10.80 -36.60 31.77
N GLY A 54 12.07 -36.21 31.59
CA GLY A 54 12.67 -35.76 30.34
C GLY A 54 12.39 -36.68 29.15
N GLY A 55 11.39 -36.30 28.35
CA GLY A 55 11.06 -36.92 27.07
C GLY A 55 11.19 -35.88 25.98
N SER A 56 11.86 -36.25 24.88
CA SER A 56 11.94 -35.47 23.66
C SER A 56 10.59 -34.86 23.29
N PRO A 57 10.56 -33.65 22.69
CA PRO A 57 9.32 -33.02 22.27
C PRO A 57 8.48 -34.01 21.45
N PRO A 58 7.15 -34.08 21.68
CA PRO A 58 6.29 -35.02 20.96
C PRO A 58 6.50 -34.81 19.45
N ALA A 59 6.82 -35.90 18.76
CA ALA A 59 7.05 -35.87 17.32
C ALA A 59 5.82 -35.27 16.61
N MET A 60 6.09 -34.40 15.63
CA MET A 60 5.06 -33.74 14.83
C MET A 60 4.18 -34.79 14.14
N THR A 61 2.86 -34.66 14.26
CA THR A 61 1.91 -35.55 13.60
C THR A 61 1.90 -35.32 12.08
N ALA A 62 1.46 -36.31 11.31
CA ALA A 62 1.35 -36.18 9.84
C ALA A 62 0.39 -35.05 9.44
N GLU A 63 -0.65 -34.81 10.24
CA GLU A 63 -1.62 -33.73 10.02
C GLU A 63 -0.99 -32.37 10.30
N GLU A 64 -0.19 -32.23 11.37
CA GLU A 64 0.57 -31.03 11.69
C GLU A 64 1.61 -30.73 10.60
N ALA A 65 2.39 -31.73 10.18
CA ALA A 65 3.37 -31.60 9.11
C ALA A 65 2.71 -31.13 7.81
N GLY A 66 1.57 -31.71 7.45
CA GLY A 66 0.81 -31.27 6.27
C GLY A 66 0.16 -29.90 6.40
N PHE A 67 -0.03 -29.35 7.61
CA PHE A 67 -0.45 -27.95 7.76
C PHE A 67 0.71 -26.98 7.60
N VAL A 68 1.89 -27.32 8.13
CA VAL A 68 3.10 -26.50 7.92
C VAL A 68 3.49 -26.48 6.45
N ALA A 69 3.47 -27.62 5.77
CA ALA A 69 3.72 -27.67 4.32
C ALA A 69 2.74 -26.80 3.50
N LEU A 70 1.49 -26.66 3.95
CA LEU A 70 0.55 -25.72 3.31
C LEU A 70 0.87 -24.26 3.62
N LEU A 71 1.41 -23.94 4.80
CA LEU A 71 1.87 -22.58 5.09
C LEU A 71 3.08 -22.22 4.23
N ASP A 72 4.03 -23.14 4.10
CA ASP A 72 5.23 -22.93 3.28
C ASP A 72 4.84 -22.74 1.80
N ALA A 73 3.94 -23.57 1.27
CA ALA A 73 3.42 -23.39 -0.10
C ALA A 73 2.68 -22.05 -0.31
N GLU A 74 2.01 -21.53 0.72
CA GLU A 74 1.40 -20.20 0.67
C GLU A 74 2.46 -19.09 0.70
N LEU A 75 3.56 -19.24 1.46
CA LEU A 75 4.69 -18.32 1.43
C LEU A 75 5.38 -18.28 0.07
N ASP A 76 5.67 -19.45 -0.52
CA ASP A 76 6.27 -19.55 -1.84
C ASP A 76 5.41 -18.82 -2.89
N LYS A 77 4.09 -19.01 -2.81
CA LYS A 77 3.13 -18.29 -3.67
C LYS A 77 3.20 -16.77 -3.48
N PHE A 78 3.26 -16.29 -2.24
CA PHE A 78 3.33 -14.84 -1.97
C PHE A 78 4.62 -14.24 -2.49
N ASN A 79 5.74 -14.91 -2.24
CA ASN A 79 7.06 -14.48 -2.70
C ASN A 79 7.15 -14.45 -4.22
N ALA A 80 6.70 -15.52 -4.88
CA ALA A 80 6.70 -15.58 -6.34
C ALA A 80 5.89 -14.44 -6.96
N PHE A 81 4.66 -14.21 -6.47
CA PHE A 81 3.82 -13.13 -6.97
C PHE A 81 4.39 -11.74 -6.67
N PHE A 82 4.91 -11.53 -5.46
CA PHE A 82 5.44 -10.24 -5.05
C PHE A 82 6.69 -9.87 -5.85
N LEU A 83 7.62 -10.80 -6.03
CA LEU A 83 8.84 -10.58 -6.81
C LEU A 83 8.52 -10.34 -8.29
N GLU A 84 7.60 -11.11 -8.88
CA GLU A 84 7.15 -10.88 -10.26
C GLU A 84 6.60 -9.45 -10.44
N LYS A 85 5.79 -8.97 -9.49
CA LYS A 85 5.27 -7.60 -9.52
C LYS A 85 6.32 -6.54 -9.26
N GLU A 86 7.23 -6.78 -8.34
CA GLU A 86 8.32 -5.85 -8.05
C GLU A 86 9.25 -5.67 -9.26
N GLU A 87 9.57 -6.75 -9.98
CA GLU A 87 10.33 -6.70 -11.24
C GLU A 87 9.58 -5.91 -12.32
N GLU A 88 8.29 -6.17 -12.51
CA GLU A 88 7.43 -5.41 -13.43
C GLU A 88 7.44 -3.91 -13.09
N TYR A 89 7.38 -3.57 -11.80
CA TYR A 89 7.34 -2.20 -11.34
C TYR A 89 8.68 -1.47 -11.54
N VAL A 90 9.82 -2.14 -11.33
CA VAL A 90 11.13 -1.54 -11.62
C VAL A 90 11.27 -1.17 -13.10
N ILE A 91 10.79 -2.03 -14.00
CA ILE A 91 10.83 -1.77 -15.45
C ILE A 91 9.89 -0.60 -15.79
N ARG A 92 8.64 -0.65 -15.31
CA ARG A 92 7.63 0.37 -15.61
C ARG A 92 7.99 1.75 -15.04
N GLN A 93 8.62 1.79 -13.86
CA GLN A 93 9.13 3.03 -13.25
C GLN A 93 10.13 3.72 -14.19
N LYS A 94 11.08 2.95 -14.74
CA LYS A 94 12.09 3.50 -15.65
C LYS A 94 11.47 4.03 -16.94
N GLU A 95 10.55 3.27 -17.54
CA GLU A 95 9.85 3.69 -18.76
C GLU A 95 8.99 4.95 -18.54
N LEU A 96 8.29 5.04 -17.41
CA LEU A 96 7.50 6.22 -17.04
C LEU A 96 8.40 7.42 -16.76
N GLN A 97 9.56 7.23 -16.15
CA GLN A 97 10.52 8.30 -15.91
C GLN A 97 11.03 8.90 -17.22
N ASP A 98 11.45 8.06 -18.19
CA ASP A 98 11.92 8.52 -19.49
C ASP A 98 10.82 9.29 -20.24
N ARG A 99 9.58 8.80 -20.19
CA ARG A 99 8.42 9.48 -20.79
C ARG A 99 8.08 10.79 -20.09
N ALA A 100 8.16 10.85 -18.77
CA ALA A 100 7.91 12.07 -17.99
C ALA A 100 8.91 13.18 -18.36
N VAL A 101 10.19 12.85 -18.48
CA VAL A 101 11.22 13.80 -18.91
C VAL A 101 10.93 14.30 -20.33
N SER A 102 10.66 13.38 -21.27
CA SER A 102 10.34 13.76 -22.65
C SER A 102 9.10 14.64 -22.77
N ALA A 103 8.04 14.32 -22.02
CA ALA A 103 6.81 15.10 -21.99
C ALA A 103 7.01 16.50 -21.37
N ALA A 104 7.86 16.63 -20.34
CA ALA A 104 8.17 17.91 -19.72
C ALA A 104 9.00 18.83 -20.63
N GLU A 105 9.92 18.28 -21.42
CA GLU A 105 10.81 19.07 -22.29
C GLU A 105 10.15 19.47 -23.62
N THR A 106 9.38 18.56 -24.21
CA THR A 106 8.91 18.69 -25.61
C THR A 106 7.44 18.30 -25.82
N GLY A 107 6.76 17.85 -24.77
CA GLY A 107 5.39 17.36 -24.85
C GLY A 107 4.35 18.47 -24.96
N SER A 108 3.18 18.11 -25.48
CA SER A 108 1.98 18.95 -25.36
C SER A 108 1.41 18.87 -23.94
N ALA A 109 0.56 19.84 -23.58
CA ALA A 109 -0.17 19.81 -22.30
C ALA A 109 -1.00 18.51 -22.13
N GLU A 110 -1.57 17.99 -23.23
CA GLU A 110 -2.32 16.74 -23.25
C GLU A 110 -1.43 15.52 -22.95
N GLU A 111 -0.23 15.46 -23.54
CA GLU A 111 0.72 14.37 -23.27
C GLU A 111 1.22 14.44 -21.82
N LEU A 112 1.50 15.64 -21.30
CA LEU A 112 1.89 15.84 -19.91
C LEU A 112 0.81 15.35 -18.93
N LEU A 113 -0.47 15.67 -19.21
CA LEU A 113 -1.60 15.22 -18.40
C LEU A 113 -1.76 13.70 -18.47
N ARG A 114 -1.60 13.10 -19.66
CA ARG A 114 -1.64 11.65 -19.84
C ARG A 114 -0.55 10.96 -19.01
N VAL A 115 0.70 11.43 -19.09
CA VAL A 115 1.81 10.87 -18.31
C VAL A 115 1.56 11.04 -16.81
N ARG A 116 1.06 12.20 -16.36
CA ARG A 116 0.70 12.43 -14.96
C ARG A 116 -0.33 11.40 -14.48
N LYS A 117 -1.38 11.16 -15.26
CA LYS A 117 -2.40 10.16 -14.93
C LYS A 117 -1.82 8.75 -14.82
N GLU A 118 -0.95 8.36 -15.75
CA GLU A 118 -0.29 7.06 -15.71
C GLU A 118 0.61 6.88 -14.48
N ILE A 119 1.30 7.94 -14.04
CA ILE A 119 2.11 7.91 -12.80
C ILE A 119 1.21 7.74 -11.57
N VAL A 120 0.06 8.43 -11.52
CA VAL A 120 -0.91 8.27 -10.41
C VAL A 120 -1.48 6.85 -10.37
N ASP A 121 -1.81 6.28 -11.52
CA ASP A 121 -2.30 4.90 -11.64
C ASP A 121 -1.26 3.91 -11.14
N PHE A 122 -0.02 4.07 -11.60
CA PHE A 122 1.10 3.22 -11.22
C PHE A 122 1.43 3.32 -9.73
N HIS A 123 1.41 4.53 -9.16
CA HIS A 123 1.51 4.74 -7.72
C HIS A 123 0.38 4.00 -6.97
N GLY A 124 -0.86 4.07 -7.47
CA GLY A 124 -1.99 3.33 -6.92
C GLY A 124 -1.77 1.82 -6.91
N GLU A 125 -1.27 1.25 -8.02
CA GLU A 125 -0.91 -0.17 -8.15
C GLU A 125 0.16 -0.60 -7.12
N MET A 126 1.16 0.23 -6.86
CA MET A 126 2.19 -0.05 -5.84
C MET A 126 1.62 -0.07 -4.42
N VAL A 127 0.78 0.90 -4.07
CA VAL A 127 0.11 0.92 -2.75
C VAL A 127 -0.80 -0.31 -2.57
N LEU A 128 -1.42 -0.78 -3.64
CA LEU A 128 -2.19 -2.01 -3.60
C LEU A 128 -1.33 -3.25 -3.32
N LEU A 129 -0.08 -3.29 -3.84
CA LEU A 129 0.88 -4.36 -3.55
C LEU A 129 1.35 -4.32 -2.08
N GLU A 130 1.54 -3.13 -1.50
CA GLU A 130 1.79 -3.00 -0.05
C GLU A 130 0.62 -3.55 0.77
N ASN A 131 -0.61 -3.23 0.36
CA ASN A 131 -1.81 -3.76 0.99
C ASN A 131 -1.90 -5.29 0.85
N TYR A 132 -1.52 -5.85 -0.30
CA TYR A 132 -1.42 -7.29 -0.50
C TYR A 132 -0.50 -7.93 0.55
N SER A 133 0.71 -7.40 0.73
CA SER A 133 1.66 -7.86 1.75
C SER A 133 1.03 -7.84 3.15
N ALA A 134 0.45 -6.69 3.53
CA ALA A 134 -0.15 -6.48 4.85
C ALA A 134 -1.29 -7.45 5.17
N LEU A 135 -2.17 -7.72 4.18
CA LEU A 135 -3.29 -8.63 4.34
C LEU A 135 -2.86 -10.09 4.48
N ASN A 136 -1.89 -10.52 3.65
CA ASN A 136 -1.38 -11.90 3.71
C ASN A 136 -0.63 -12.14 5.03
N TYR A 137 0.21 -11.21 5.46
CA TYR A 137 0.85 -11.26 6.78
C TYR A 137 -0.17 -11.35 7.92
N THR A 138 -1.20 -10.50 7.90
CA THR A 138 -2.28 -10.54 8.89
C THR A 138 -3.00 -11.89 8.89
N GLY A 139 -3.22 -12.46 7.71
CA GLY A 139 -3.79 -13.78 7.53
C GLY A 139 -2.95 -14.88 8.17
N LEU A 140 -1.63 -14.87 7.95
CA LEU A 140 -0.66 -15.78 8.55
C LEU A 140 -0.68 -15.68 10.07
N VAL A 141 -0.57 -14.47 10.63
CA VAL A 141 -0.64 -14.25 12.09
C VAL A 141 -1.93 -14.82 12.68
N LYS A 142 -3.08 -14.61 12.01
CA LYS A 142 -4.38 -15.08 12.50
C LYS A 142 -4.54 -16.60 12.38
N ILE A 143 -4.02 -17.24 11.33
CA ILE A 143 -4.11 -18.69 11.20
C ILE A 143 -3.15 -19.40 12.15
N LEU A 144 -1.93 -18.88 12.32
CA LEU A 144 -0.94 -19.39 13.29
C LEU A 144 -1.44 -19.24 14.72
N LYS A 145 -2.04 -18.09 15.09
CA LYS A 145 -2.70 -17.92 16.40
C LYS A 145 -3.82 -18.94 16.61
N LYS A 146 -4.51 -19.37 15.55
CA LYS A 146 -5.54 -20.40 15.64
C LYS A 146 -4.93 -21.80 15.80
N TYR A 147 -3.82 -22.07 15.12
CA TYR A 147 -3.06 -23.30 15.27
C TYR A 147 -2.57 -23.47 16.71
N ASP A 148 -1.83 -22.49 17.23
CA ASP A 148 -1.30 -22.50 18.61
C ASP A 148 -2.39 -22.77 19.64
N LYS A 149 -3.54 -22.08 19.52
CA LYS A 149 -4.68 -22.25 20.42
C LYS A 149 -5.29 -23.66 20.38
N ARG A 150 -5.16 -24.37 19.27
CA ARG A 150 -5.75 -25.71 19.08
C ARG A 150 -4.77 -26.81 19.46
N THR A 151 -3.50 -26.68 19.10
CA THR A 151 -2.49 -27.74 19.24
C THR A 151 -1.65 -27.59 20.50
N GLY A 152 -1.51 -26.36 21.02
CA GLY A 152 -0.59 -26.02 22.10
C GLY A 152 0.88 -26.00 21.71
N ALA A 153 1.21 -26.16 20.41
CA ALA A 153 2.60 -26.33 19.93
C ALA A 153 3.41 -25.03 19.79
N LEU A 154 2.79 -23.86 19.99
CA LEU A 154 3.45 -22.53 20.02
C LEU A 154 4.39 -22.23 18.83
N ILE A 155 4.00 -22.60 17.61
CA ILE A 155 4.83 -22.41 16.40
C ILE A 155 4.72 -21.00 15.81
N ARG A 156 3.73 -20.20 16.23
CA ARG A 156 3.49 -18.86 15.66
C ARG A 156 4.71 -17.96 15.70
N LEU A 157 5.41 -17.88 16.84
CA LEU A 157 6.54 -16.97 17.01
C LEU A 157 7.69 -17.31 16.05
N PRO A 158 8.25 -18.54 16.05
CA PRO A 158 9.34 -18.87 15.14
C PRO A 158 8.92 -18.76 13.66
N PHE A 159 7.69 -19.13 13.32
CA PHE A 159 7.20 -18.99 11.94
C PHE A 159 7.13 -17.52 11.51
N ILE A 160 6.59 -16.63 12.35
CA ILE A 160 6.51 -15.19 12.03
C ILE A 160 7.89 -14.54 11.92
N GLN A 161 8.86 -14.97 12.74
CA GLN A 161 10.24 -14.47 12.61
C GLN A 161 10.84 -14.79 11.25
N ASN A 162 10.59 -15.98 10.70
CA ASN A 162 11.01 -16.33 9.34
C ASN A 162 10.27 -15.49 8.30
N VAL A 163 8.94 -15.36 8.43
CA VAL A 163 8.11 -14.56 7.53
C VAL A 163 8.58 -13.11 7.40
N MET A 164 9.12 -12.53 8.46
CA MET A 164 9.62 -11.14 8.44
C MET A 164 10.89 -10.96 7.58
N LEU A 165 11.52 -12.04 7.16
CA LEU A 165 12.69 -12.05 6.27
C LEU A 165 12.31 -12.40 4.82
N GLU A 166 11.04 -12.73 4.57
CA GLU A 166 10.58 -13.14 3.25
C GLU A 166 10.35 -11.93 2.33
N PRO A 167 10.64 -12.05 1.03
CA PRO A 167 10.48 -10.98 0.04
C PRO A 167 9.12 -10.29 0.08
N PHE A 168 8.02 -11.04 0.20
CA PHE A 168 6.68 -10.45 0.21
C PHE A 168 6.43 -9.54 1.43
N PHE A 169 7.24 -9.63 2.49
CA PHE A 169 7.14 -8.80 3.69
C PHE A 169 8.13 -7.61 3.66
N THR A 170 9.29 -7.77 3.03
CA THR A 170 10.32 -6.73 2.94
C THR A 170 10.01 -5.76 1.79
N THR A 171 9.24 -4.71 2.07
CA THR A 171 8.73 -3.77 1.04
C THR A 171 9.62 -2.55 0.81
N ASP A 172 10.92 -2.61 1.15
CA ASP A 172 11.82 -1.44 1.10
C ASP A 172 12.04 -0.89 -0.31
N LEU A 173 12.11 -1.77 -1.31
CA LEU A 173 12.23 -1.34 -2.72
C LEU A 173 10.93 -0.71 -3.20
N LEU A 174 9.79 -1.34 -2.93
CA LEU A 174 8.48 -0.79 -3.23
C LEU A 174 8.27 0.62 -2.66
N TYR A 175 8.68 0.86 -1.41
CA TYR A 175 8.63 2.19 -0.79
C TYR A 175 9.48 3.21 -1.56
N LYS A 176 10.67 2.83 -2.03
CA LYS A 176 11.51 3.73 -2.83
C LYS A 176 10.85 4.07 -4.16
N LEU A 177 10.28 3.10 -4.85
CA LEU A 177 9.56 3.32 -6.12
C LEU A 177 8.37 4.27 -5.92
N VAL A 178 7.61 4.09 -4.83
CA VAL A 178 6.52 5.01 -4.45
C VAL A 178 7.04 6.44 -4.28
N LYS A 179 8.15 6.64 -3.56
CA LYS A 179 8.77 7.96 -3.38
C LYS A 179 9.30 8.57 -4.68
N GLU A 180 9.82 7.75 -5.58
CA GLU A 180 10.23 8.22 -6.90
C GLU A 180 9.03 8.67 -7.76
N CYS A 181 7.90 7.95 -7.70
CA CYS A 181 6.65 8.38 -8.31
C CYS A 181 6.13 9.71 -7.75
N GLU A 182 6.14 9.88 -6.42
CA GLU A 182 5.77 11.15 -5.77
C GLU A 182 6.65 12.31 -6.30
N ALA A 183 7.97 12.11 -6.34
CA ALA A 183 8.91 13.11 -6.84
C ALA A 183 8.71 13.43 -8.34
N MET A 184 8.39 12.43 -9.16
CA MET A 184 8.05 12.63 -10.56
C MET A 184 6.79 13.49 -10.71
N LEU A 185 5.74 13.22 -9.93
CA LEU A 185 4.52 14.03 -9.96
C LEU A 185 4.78 15.49 -9.57
N GLU A 186 5.57 15.74 -8.53
CA GLU A 186 5.95 17.10 -8.11
C GLU A 186 6.68 17.87 -9.19
N GLN A 187 7.56 17.22 -9.96
CA GLN A 187 8.30 17.85 -11.06
C GLN A 187 7.41 18.22 -12.25
N LEU A 188 6.32 17.47 -12.47
CA LEU A 188 5.37 17.71 -13.55
C LEU A 188 4.28 18.72 -13.17
N LEU A 189 4.24 19.23 -11.93
CA LEU A 189 3.33 20.31 -11.54
C LEU A 189 3.79 21.65 -12.16
N PRO A 190 2.87 22.51 -12.62
CA PRO A 190 3.23 23.84 -13.09
C PRO A 190 3.97 24.59 -11.97
N ARG A 191 5.19 25.05 -12.22
CA ARG A 191 5.85 25.98 -11.29
C ARG A 191 5.00 27.24 -11.23
N SER A 192 4.29 27.46 -10.12
CA SER A 192 3.59 28.71 -9.86
C SER A 192 4.57 29.86 -10.05
N GLN A 193 4.43 30.61 -11.14
CA GLN A 193 5.22 31.82 -11.33
C GLN A 193 4.79 32.81 -10.23
N PRO A 194 5.73 33.42 -9.49
CA PRO A 194 5.36 34.51 -8.59
C PRO A 194 4.66 35.60 -9.42
N PRO A 195 3.59 36.23 -8.90
CA PRO A 195 2.93 37.32 -9.59
C PRO A 195 3.98 38.38 -9.94
N ALA A 196 4.02 38.77 -11.21
CA ALA A 196 4.92 39.82 -11.69
C ALA A 196 4.75 41.05 -10.79
N PRO A 197 5.85 41.72 -10.38
CA PRO A 197 5.74 42.90 -9.54
C PRO A 197 4.88 43.96 -10.25
N PRO A 198 4.02 44.68 -9.52
CA PRO A 198 3.20 45.71 -10.12
C PRO A 198 4.11 46.73 -10.79
N SER A 199 3.86 46.98 -12.08
CA SER A 199 4.49 48.07 -12.80
C SER A 199 4.12 49.37 -12.10
N ASP A 200 5.12 50.03 -11.54
CA ASP A 200 5.01 51.37 -10.96
C ASP A 200 4.77 52.36 -12.10
N ASP A 201 3.50 52.62 -12.43
CA ASP A 201 3.12 53.72 -13.31
C ASP A 201 3.30 55.04 -12.54
N GLY A 202 4.55 55.48 -12.45
CA GLY A 202 4.92 56.83 -12.04
C GLY A 202 4.37 57.84 -13.05
N ARG A 203 3.18 58.38 -12.77
CA ARG A 203 2.63 59.53 -13.48
C ARG A 203 3.37 60.79 -13.02
N GLU A 204 4.27 61.30 -13.85
CA GLU A 204 4.65 62.71 -13.83
C GLU A 204 3.54 63.52 -14.51
N ASP A 205 2.96 64.46 -13.77
CA ASP A 205 2.02 65.46 -14.29
C ASP A 205 2.74 66.37 -15.28
N SER A 206 2.23 66.44 -16.52
CA SER A 206 2.51 67.57 -17.42
C SER A 206 1.31 67.81 -18.34
N ASP A 207 0.68 68.96 -18.16
CA ASP A 207 -0.42 69.52 -18.95
C ASP A 207 -0.09 69.61 -20.45
N GLY A 208 -1.05 69.28 -21.31
CA GLY A 208 -0.95 69.52 -22.76
C GLY A 208 -2.12 68.94 -23.56
N ASP A 209 -3.04 69.82 -23.97
CA ASP A 209 -4.16 69.63 -24.88
C ASP A 209 -3.73 69.11 -26.27
N ASP A 210 -4.33 68.01 -26.76
CA ASP A 210 -4.86 67.84 -28.13
C ASP A 210 -5.41 66.42 -28.37
N LYS A 211 -6.60 66.33 -28.98
CA LYS A 211 -7.11 65.15 -29.73
C LYS A 211 -6.59 65.24 -31.18
N PRO A 212 -6.78 64.26 -32.10
CA PRO A 212 -7.36 62.89 -32.03
C PRO A 212 -6.46 61.81 -32.71
N VAL A 213 -6.82 60.52 -32.65
CA VAL A 213 -6.96 59.57 -33.80
C VAL A 213 -7.09 58.10 -33.32
N ASP A 214 -7.79 57.33 -34.15
CA ASP A 214 -8.25 55.94 -34.01
C ASP A 214 -7.14 54.87 -33.83
N ALA A 215 -7.46 53.79 -33.10
CA ALA A 215 -7.49 52.41 -33.62
C ALA A 215 -7.38 51.33 -32.52
N ALA A 216 -8.26 50.32 -32.66
CA ALA A 216 -8.10 48.92 -32.27
C ALA A 216 -7.78 48.57 -30.79
N GLY A 217 -8.84 48.24 -30.03
CA GLY A 217 -8.74 47.50 -28.77
C GLY A 217 -9.48 46.16 -28.87
N SER A 218 -8.78 45.12 -29.28
CA SER A 218 -9.17 43.72 -29.08
C SER A 218 -9.00 43.40 -27.59
N SER A 219 -10.10 43.26 -26.85
CA SER A 219 -10.08 42.71 -25.49
C SER A 219 -10.93 41.45 -25.47
N LEU A 220 -10.25 40.31 -25.68
CA LEU A 220 -10.74 39.00 -25.24
C LEU A 220 -9.99 38.68 -23.96
N ALA A 221 -10.70 38.86 -22.86
CA ALA A 221 -10.27 38.53 -21.51
C ALA A 221 -9.89 37.04 -21.43
N ASN A 222 -8.63 36.75 -21.12
CA ASN A 222 -8.19 35.42 -20.76
C ASN A 222 -8.26 35.29 -19.23
N GLY A 223 -9.40 34.80 -18.74
CA GLY A 223 -9.65 34.52 -17.32
C GLY A 223 -10.09 33.08 -17.07
N GLY A 224 -9.72 32.14 -17.95
CA GLY A 224 -10.18 30.75 -17.93
C GLY A 224 -9.20 29.70 -17.41
N GLY A 225 -7.97 30.08 -17.04
CA GLY A 225 -6.90 29.11 -16.74
C GLY A 225 -7.12 28.30 -15.45
N GLU A 226 -7.52 28.95 -14.37
CA GLU A 226 -7.55 28.31 -13.04
C GLU A 226 -8.79 27.41 -12.81
N ALA A 227 -9.90 27.70 -13.49
CA ALA A 227 -11.13 26.90 -13.36
C ALA A 227 -11.07 25.59 -14.15
N LEU A 228 -10.39 25.59 -15.31
CA LEU A 228 -10.19 24.39 -16.12
C LEU A 228 -9.24 23.40 -15.44
N GLU A 229 -8.23 23.88 -14.70
CA GLU A 229 -7.28 23.03 -13.98
C GLU A 229 -7.95 22.21 -12.86
N LEU A 230 -8.92 22.77 -12.14
CA LEU A 230 -9.62 22.05 -11.06
C LEU A 230 -10.65 21.04 -11.59
N GLU A 231 -11.35 21.39 -12.66
CA GLU A 231 -12.35 20.54 -13.30
C GLU A 231 -11.69 19.35 -14.05
N GLU A 232 -10.49 19.54 -14.63
CA GLU A 232 -9.69 18.47 -15.25
C GLU A 232 -8.99 17.54 -14.23
N ILE A 233 -8.75 18.00 -13.00
CA ILE A 233 -8.24 17.15 -11.90
C ILE A 233 -9.36 16.28 -11.29
N GLU A 234 -10.61 16.77 -11.29
CA GLU A 234 -11.76 16.04 -10.75
C GLU A 234 -12.08 14.75 -11.54
N ASP A 235 -11.77 14.73 -12.84
CA ASP A 235 -12.00 13.57 -13.73
C ASP A 235 -10.84 12.55 -13.72
N MET A 236 -9.87 12.72 -12.82
CA MET A 236 -8.73 11.81 -12.65
C MET A 236 -9.03 10.64 -11.70
N GLU A 237 -10.30 10.32 -11.49
CA GLU A 237 -10.78 9.23 -10.62
C GLU A 237 -10.52 7.84 -11.24
N SER A 238 -9.23 7.50 -11.34
CA SER A 238 -8.78 6.20 -11.83
C SER A 238 -9.28 5.06 -10.95
N THR A 239 -9.60 3.93 -11.59
CA THR A 239 -9.95 2.67 -10.93
C THR A 239 -8.96 2.31 -9.83
N TYR A 240 -7.66 2.55 -10.05
CA TYR A 240 -6.64 2.27 -9.04
C TYR A 240 -6.73 3.21 -7.84
N MET A 241 -7.02 4.49 -8.03
CA MET A 241 -7.21 5.42 -6.92
C MET A 241 -8.41 5.02 -6.06
N LYS A 242 -9.53 4.61 -6.67
CA LYS A 242 -10.71 4.08 -5.96
C LYS A 242 -10.37 2.82 -5.16
N SER A 243 -9.71 1.87 -5.80
CA SER A 243 -9.26 0.61 -5.17
C SER A 243 -8.29 0.87 -4.02
N THR A 244 -7.34 1.80 -4.19
CA THR A 244 -6.34 2.17 -3.18
C THR A 244 -6.99 2.82 -1.97
N VAL A 245 -7.91 3.77 -2.17
CA VAL A 245 -8.66 4.38 -1.07
C VAL A 245 -9.48 3.34 -0.30
N ALA A 246 -10.14 2.42 -1.00
CA ALA A 246 -10.88 1.32 -0.38
C ALA A 246 -9.97 0.35 0.39
N ALA A 247 -8.79 0.04 -0.15
CA ALA A 247 -7.77 -0.80 0.48
C ALA A 247 -7.24 -0.16 1.78
N LEU A 248 -6.88 1.14 1.74
CA LEU A 248 -6.39 1.88 2.90
C LEU A 248 -7.45 1.97 4.01
N ARG A 249 -8.72 2.21 3.65
CA ARG A 249 -9.84 2.23 4.60
C ARG A 249 -9.98 0.89 5.31
N SER A 250 -9.94 -0.21 4.54
CA SER A 250 -10.03 -1.57 5.07
C SER A 250 -8.85 -1.94 5.97
N LEU A 251 -7.63 -1.51 5.63
CA LEU A 251 -6.46 -1.70 6.50
C LEU A 251 -6.61 -0.98 7.84
N ARG A 252 -7.13 0.26 7.85
CA ARG A 252 -7.42 0.97 9.11
C ARG A 252 -8.40 0.20 9.97
N GLU A 253 -9.46 -0.36 9.39
CA GLU A 253 -10.44 -1.18 10.13
C GLU A 253 -9.79 -2.45 10.72
N ILE A 254 -9.01 -3.19 9.92
CA ILE A 254 -8.32 -4.41 10.36
C ILE A 254 -7.36 -4.12 11.53
N ARG A 255 -6.68 -2.98 11.49
CA ARG A 255 -5.73 -2.54 12.51
C ARG A 255 -6.41 -2.01 13.77
N SER A 256 -7.49 -1.25 13.64
CA SER A 256 -8.26 -0.69 14.77
C SER A 256 -8.85 -1.77 15.69
N GLY A 257 -9.10 -2.97 15.16
CA GLY A 257 -9.60 -4.11 15.94
C GLY A 257 -8.53 -4.90 16.73
N SER A 258 -7.25 -4.52 16.68
CA SER A 258 -6.16 -5.20 17.38
C SER A 258 -5.70 -4.40 18.61
N SER A 259 -6.14 -4.81 19.81
CA SER A 259 -5.83 -4.11 21.08
C SER A 259 -4.37 -4.19 21.56
N THR A 260 -3.42 -4.67 20.75
CA THR A 260 -2.00 -4.74 21.11
C THR A 260 -1.12 -4.39 19.91
N VAL A 261 -0.37 -3.30 20.02
CA VAL A 261 0.77 -2.99 19.15
C VAL A 261 1.97 -3.74 19.72
N SER A 262 2.61 -4.57 18.91
CA SER A 262 3.87 -5.25 19.25
C SER A 262 4.83 -5.20 18.07
N ALA A 263 6.10 -5.56 18.28
CA ALA A 263 7.11 -5.66 17.22
C ALA A 263 6.75 -6.64 16.08
N PHE A 264 5.70 -7.46 16.25
CA PHE A 264 5.16 -8.39 15.25
C PHE A 264 3.82 -7.92 14.67
N SER A 265 3.50 -6.65 14.85
CA SER A 265 2.33 -6.00 14.25
C SER A 265 2.76 -5.30 12.97
N LEU A 266 1.84 -5.15 12.02
CA LEU A 266 2.12 -4.37 10.81
C LEU A 266 2.64 -2.97 11.17
N PRO A 267 3.69 -2.47 10.51
CA PRO A 267 4.21 -1.12 10.73
C PRO A 267 3.11 -0.07 10.52
N PRO A 268 3.10 1.08 11.23
CA PRO A 268 2.24 2.23 10.94
C PRO A 268 2.20 2.54 9.44
N LEU A 269 1.01 2.78 8.89
CA LEU A 269 0.90 3.35 7.53
C LEU A 269 1.56 4.73 7.64
N HIS A 270 2.73 4.91 7.04
CA HIS A 270 3.39 6.21 7.01
C HIS A 270 2.62 7.09 6.02
N GLY A 271 1.75 7.94 6.56
CA GLY A 271 0.96 8.90 5.80
C GLY A 271 -0.14 9.50 6.67
N ALA A 272 -0.03 10.81 6.90
CA ALA A 272 -0.92 11.69 7.69
C ALA A 272 -0.66 11.77 9.22
N ASN A 273 0.56 12.13 9.61
CA ASN A 273 0.82 13.32 10.45
C ASN A 273 2.33 13.46 10.69
N GLY A 274 2.81 14.70 10.55
CA GLY A 274 4.22 15.06 10.62
C GLY A 274 4.83 15.01 12.02
N HIS A 275 6.15 15.24 12.01
CA HIS A 275 7.07 15.45 13.11
C HIS A 275 7.29 14.24 14.04
N ALA A 276 8.31 13.45 13.70
CA ALA A 276 9.13 12.82 14.72
C ALA A 276 10.01 13.92 15.33
N GLU A 277 9.64 14.43 16.50
CA GLU A 277 10.59 15.12 17.38
C GLU A 277 11.55 14.07 17.95
N GLU A 278 12.84 14.27 17.70
CA GLU A 278 13.90 13.57 18.43
C GLU A 278 13.81 13.93 19.93
N PRO A 279 14.04 12.98 20.85
CA PRO A 279 14.15 13.34 22.25
C PRO A 279 15.49 14.05 22.47
N GLU A 280 15.43 15.35 22.74
CA GLU A 280 16.53 16.10 23.34
C GLU A 280 16.98 15.38 24.62
N GLN A 281 18.26 14.98 24.65
CA GLN A 281 18.94 14.62 25.87
C GLN A 281 19.24 15.91 26.64
N GLU A 282 18.54 16.13 27.75
CA GLU A 282 19.00 17.05 28.79
C GLU A 282 19.37 16.29 30.06
N GLY A 283 20.64 16.47 30.47
CA GLY A 283 21.06 16.79 31.84
C GLY A 283 20.82 15.78 32.94
#